data_AF-A0A947M3P8-F1
#
_entry.id   AF-A0A947M3P8-F1
#
_cell.length_a   1.000
_cell.length_b   1.000
_cell.length_c   1.000
_cell.angle_alpha   90.00
_cell.angle_beta   90.00
_cell.angle_gamma   90.00
#
_symmetry.space_group_name_H-M   'P 1'
#
loop_
_entity.id
_entity.type
_entity.pdbx_description
1 polymer ?
#
loop_
_entity_poly.entity_id
_entity_poly.type
_entity_poly.pdbx_seq_one_letter_code
_entity_poly.pdbx_strand_id
1 'polypeptide(L)'
;IGDRQTGKTAVAIDAILNQKNFNSSKNEKDHLYCIYVAIGQKRSTVAQLVKELEEQGAMEYSIVVAATASEPAPMQFLAPYTGCTMGEFFRDSGLHALCVYDDLSKQAVAYRQMSLLLRRPPGREAYPGDVFYIHSRLLERAAKLNEDHGSGSLTALPIIETQAGDVSAYIPTNVISITDGQIFLETSLFFKGIRPAINVGLSVSRVGSAAQIKAMKQVAGTIKLELAQYREMESFAQFASDLDASTQRLLARGARLTQLLKQPQYSPLAVEEQVAVIYAGTRGFLDNVDVNKVNAYEAALLMDLRASGKGILQAIREKKALDEKIETELKAFLDAFTKGFVGNQAQKAA
;
A
#
# COMPACT_ATOMS: atom_id res chain seq x y z
N ILE A 1 1.71 -0.23 9.38
CA ILE A 1 1.50 -0.26 10.84
C ILE A 1 0.01 -0.44 11.13
N GLY A 2 -0.37 -1.19 12.18
CA GLY A 2 -1.77 -1.35 12.57
C GLY A 2 -2.04 -2.59 13.41
N ASP A 3 -3.25 -2.73 13.91
CA ASP A 3 -3.66 -3.81 14.81
C ASP A 3 -3.66 -5.17 14.13
N ARG A 4 -3.79 -6.24 14.92
CA ARG A 4 -3.98 -7.61 14.40
C ARG A 4 -5.14 -7.66 13.41
N GLN A 5 -4.99 -8.49 12.37
CA GLN A 5 -6.04 -8.78 11.38
C GLN A 5 -6.60 -7.56 10.62
N THR A 6 -5.80 -6.50 10.46
CA THR A 6 -6.19 -5.30 9.70
C THR A 6 -5.79 -5.32 8.22
N GLY A 7 -5.12 -6.38 7.74
CA GLY A 7 -4.68 -6.51 6.35
C GLY A 7 -3.22 -6.11 6.07
N LYS A 8 -2.37 -5.94 7.10
CA LYS A 8 -0.95 -5.55 6.93
C LYS A 8 -0.18 -6.45 5.96
N THR A 9 -0.25 -7.76 6.19
CA THR A 9 0.41 -8.77 5.34
C THR A 9 -0.20 -8.81 3.94
N ALA A 10 -1.52 -8.61 3.81
CA ALA A 10 -2.20 -8.56 2.51
C ALA A 10 -1.65 -7.42 1.63
N VAL A 11 -1.51 -6.21 2.18
CA VAL A 11 -0.93 -5.07 1.46
C VAL A 11 0.50 -5.36 0.99
N ALA A 12 1.31 -6.01 1.82
CA ALA A 12 2.68 -6.37 1.46
C ALA A 12 2.74 -7.46 0.39
N ILE A 13 1.87 -8.48 0.46
CA ILE A 13 1.79 -9.52 -0.57
C ILE A 13 1.32 -8.91 -1.90
N ASP A 14 0.28 -8.07 -1.91
CA ASP A 14 -0.19 -7.43 -3.14
C ASP A 14 0.89 -6.57 -3.80
N ALA A 15 1.74 -5.92 -2.99
CA ALA A 15 2.91 -5.20 -3.49
C ALA A 15 3.92 -6.14 -4.19
N ILE A 16 4.15 -7.35 -3.65
CA ILE A 16 5.01 -8.37 -4.27
C ILE A 16 4.37 -8.91 -5.56
N LEU A 17 3.08 -9.24 -5.54
CA LEU A 17 2.35 -9.79 -6.69
C LEU A 17 2.34 -8.81 -7.88
N ASN A 18 2.21 -7.51 -7.61
CA ASN A 18 2.20 -6.48 -8.65
C ASN A 18 3.52 -6.43 -9.46
N GLN A 19 4.62 -6.97 -8.93
CA GLN A 19 5.93 -6.92 -9.61
C GLN A 19 6.06 -7.89 -10.76
N LYS A 20 5.18 -8.91 -10.85
CA LYS A 20 5.17 -9.89 -11.95
C LYS A 20 5.15 -9.23 -13.32
N ASN A 21 4.38 -8.15 -13.47
CA ASN A 21 4.29 -7.42 -14.74
C ASN A 21 5.63 -6.78 -15.15
N PHE A 22 6.42 -6.31 -14.19
CA PHE A 22 7.72 -5.69 -14.45
C PHE A 22 8.83 -6.74 -14.61
N ASN A 23 8.78 -7.82 -13.84
CA ASN A 23 9.74 -8.93 -13.89
C ASN A 23 9.59 -9.78 -15.15
N SER A 24 8.48 -9.63 -15.89
CA SER A 24 8.34 -10.19 -17.23
C SER A 24 9.09 -9.40 -18.33
N SER A 25 9.65 -8.22 -18.00
CA SER A 25 10.47 -7.43 -18.93
C SER A 25 11.74 -8.18 -19.34
N LYS A 26 12.19 -7.98 -20.59
CA LYS A 26 13.49 -8.50 -21.06
C LYS A 26 14.69 -7.77 -20.45
N ASN A 27 14.46 -6.55 -19.96
CA ASN A 27 15.49 -5.76 -19.33
C ASN A 27 15.47 -6.00 -17.81
N GLU A 28 16.52 -6.66 -17.33
CA GLU A 28 16.66 -7.00 -15.91
C GLU A 28 16.70 -5.77 -14.99
N LYS A 29 17.11 -4.60 -15.52
CA LYS A 29 17.08 -3.35 -14.76
C LYS A 29 15.67 -2.86 -14.41
N ASP A 30 14.65 -3.37 -15.10
CA ASP A 30 13.25 -3.06 -14.76
C ASP A 30 12.69 -4.00 -13.69
N HIS A 31 13.45 -5.05 -13.31
CA HIS A 31 12.99 -6.06 -12.37
C HIS A 31 13.06 -5.53 -10.94
N LEU A 32 12.10 -5.98 -10.12
CA LEU A 32 12.08 -5.80 -8.67
C LEU A 32 12.04 -7.16 -7.99
N TYR A 33 13.18 -7.57 -7.43
CA TYR A 33 13.31 -8.79 -6.65
C TYR A 33 12.71 -8.61 -5.26
N CYS A 34 11.98 -9.60 -4.78
CA CYS A 34 11.20 -9.48 -3.54
C CYS A 34 11.79 -10.35 -2.44
N ILE A 35 11.80 -9.86 -1.20
CA ILE A 35 12.26 -10.58 -0.03
C ILE A 35 11.20 -10.42 1.04
N TYR A 36 10.68 -11.54 1.54
CA TYR A 36 9.70 -11.56 2.61
C TYR A 36 10.31 -12.22 3.85
N VAL A 37 10.51 -11.43 4.91
CA VAL A 37 11.10 -11.88 6.17
C VAL A 37 9.99 -12.13 7.20
N ALA A 38 9.72 -13.40 7.49
CA ALA A 38 8.76 -13.83 8.50
C ALA A 38 9.44 -13.99 9.86
N ILE A 39 9.04 -13.17 10.85
CA ILE A 39 9.63 -13.11 12.18
C ILE A 39 8.58 -13.51 13.21
N GLY A 40 8.82 -14.60 13.94
CA GLY A 40 7.92 -15.08 15.00
C GLY A 40 6.51 -15.48 14.51
N GLN A 41 6.34 -15.67 13.20
CA GLN A 41 5.07 -16.13 12.61
C GLN A 41 4.89 -17.64 12.84
N LYS A 42 3.64 -18.11 12.84
CA LYS A 42 3.37 -19.56 12.86
C LYS A 42 3.83 -20.18 11.56
N ARG A 43 4.45 -21.37 11.64
CA ARG A 43 4.94 -22.10 10.45
C ARG A 43 3.83 -22.36 9.42
N SER A 44 2.60 -22.63 9.85
CA SER A 44 1.44 -22.80 8.97
C SER A 44 1.09 -21.52 8.19
N THR A 45 1.21 -20.35 8.81
CA THR A 45 0.96 -19.05 8.17
C THR A 45 2.01 -18.76 7.11
N VAL A 46 3.28 -19.06 7.40
CA VAL A 46 4.37 -18.92 6.40
C VAL A 46 4.15 -19.90 5.24
N ALA A 47 3.78 -21.14 5.51
CA ALA A 47 3.51 -22.12 4.45
C ALA A 47 2.34 -21.69 3.53
N GLN A 48 1.26 -21.15 4.10
CA GLN A 48 0.13 -20.60 3.33
C GLN A 48 0.57 -19.39 2.48
N LEU A 49 1.42 -18.52 3.02
CA LEU A 49 1.96 -17.38 2.28
C LEU A 49 2.83 -17.82 1.10
N VAL A 50 3.74 -18.78 1.32
CA VAL A 50 4.58 -19.33 0.25
C VAL A 50 3.70 -19.95 -0.83
N LYS A 51 2.71 -20.76 -0.43
CA LYS A 51 1.76 -21.36 -1.36
C LYS A 51 1.03 -20.31 -2.21
N GLU A 52 0.55 -19.21 -1.62
CA GLU A 52 -0.09 -18.13 -2.36
C GLU A 52 0.89 -17.48 -3.36
N LEU A 53 2.14 -17.23 -2.94
CA LEU A 53 3.16 -16.69 -3.85
C LEU A 53 3.48 -17.68 -5.00
N GLU A 54 3.44 -18.99 -4.76
CA GLU A 54 3.61 -20.01 -5.79
C GLU A 54 2.43 -20.04 -6.76
N GLU A 55 1.20 -20.08 -6.25
CA GLU A 55 -0.03 -20.11 -7.05
C GLU A 55 -0.18 -18.87 -7.95
N GLN A 56 0.31 -17.72 -7.48
CA GLN A 56 0.33 -16.47 -8.26
C GLN A 56 1.58 -16.30 -9.14
N GLY A 57 2.56 -17.22 -9.04
CA GLY A 57 3.82 -17.16 -9.80
C GLY A 57 4.78 -16.05 -9.36
N ALA A 58 4.67 -15.59 -8.11
CA ALA A 58 5.54 -14.58 -7.53
C ALA A 58 6.80 -15.16 -6.85
N MET A 59 6.83 -16.47 -6.57
CA MET A 59 8.01 -17.13 -6.02
C MET A 59 9.22 -17.14 -6.96
N GLU A 60 9.03 -16.99 -8.27
CA GLU A 60 10.12 -16.95 -9.27
C GLU A 60 11.12 -15.82 -9.02
N TYR A 61 10.67 -14.73 -8.38
CA TYR A 61 11.48 -13.55 -8.07
C TYR A 61 11.46 -13.21 -6.57
N SER A 62 11.01 -14.14 -5.72
CA SER A 62 10.86 -13.90 -4.29
C SER A 62 11.72 -14.83 -3.42
N ILE A 63 12.34 -14.28 -2.38
CA ILE A 63 13.05 -15.02 -1.34
C ILE A 63 12.23 -14.93 -0.05
N VAL A 64 12.01 -16.07 0.62
CA VAL A 64 11.33 -16.09 1.93
C VAL A 64 12.33 -16.47 3.02
N VAL A 65 12.60 -15.53 3.94
CA VAL A 65 13.44 -15.75 5.13
C VAL A 65 12.53 -16.03 6.31
N ALA A 66 12.55 -17.25 6.83
CA ALA A 66 11.62 -17.68 7.88
C ALA A 66 12.32 -17.96 9.21
N ALA A 67 12.15 -17.08 10.20
CA ALA A 67 12.43 -17.36 11.61
C ALA A 67 11.10 -17.44 12.37
N THR A 68 10.48 -18.62 12.32
CA THR A 68 9.14 -18.86 12.87
C THR A 68 9.10 -18.82 14.40
N ALA A 69 7.90 -18.82 14.98
CA ALA A 69 7.70 -18.76 16.44
C ALA A 69 8.38 -19.89 17.23
N SER A 70 8.66 -21.04 16.60
CA SER A 70 9.38 -22.16 17.23
C SER A 70 10.90 -21.96 17.28
N GLU A 71 11.43 -21.01 16.52
CA GLU A 71 12.86 -20.75 16.44
C GLU A 71 13.35 -19.94 17.65
N PRO A 72 14.59 -20.13 18.10
CA PRO A 72 15.13 -19.43 19.26
C PRO A 72 15.24 -17.92 19.00
N ALA A 73 15.16 -17.12 20.07
CA ALA A 73 15.16 -15.66 19.99
C ALA A 73 16.31 -15.05 19.15
N PRO A 74 17.56 -15.57 19.18
CA PRO A 74 18.62 -15.09 18.30
C PRO A 74 18.32 -15.22 16.81
N MET A 75 17.63 -16.28 16.37
CA MET A 75 17.24 -16.44 14.95
C MET A 75 16.17 -15.43 14.56
N GLN A 76 15.16 -15.23 15.40
CA GLN A 76 14.12 -14.22 15.17
C GLN A 76 14.70 -12.80 15.14
N PHE A 77 15.68 -12.53 16.00
CA PHE A 77 16.41 -11.26 16.01
C PHE A 77 17.25 -11.04 14.74
N LEU A 78 17.90 -12.09 14.23
CA LEU A 78 18.85 -11.98 13.11
C LEU A 78 18.17 -11.98 11.74
N ALA A 79 17.01 -12.63 11.59
CA ALA A 79 16.33 -12.81 10.31
C ALA A 79 16.14 -11.51 9.50
N PRO A 80 15.76 -10.35 10.10
CA PRO A 80 15.68 -9.09 9.35
C PRO A 80 17.02 -8.63 8.78
N TYR A 81 18.11 -8.81 9.52
CA TYR A 81 19.44 -8.46 9.03
C TYR A 81 19.86 -9.37 7.87
N THR A 82 19.55 -10.67 7.95
CA THR A 82 19.79 -11.63 6.86
C THR A 82 19.02 -11.26 5.61
N GLY A 83 17.72 -10.99 5.72
CA GLY A 83 16.90 -10.56 4.58
C GLY A 83 17.38 -9.23 3.99
N CYS A 84 17.81 -8.28 4.84
CA CYS A 84 18.40 -7.04 4.38
C CYS A 84 19.69 -7.27 3.58
N THR A 85 20.61 -8.11 4.06
CA THR A 85 21.85 -8.45 3.33
C THR A 85 21.57 -9.15 2.00
N MET A 86 20.56 -10.03 1.93
CA MET A 86 20.12 -10.61 0.65
C MET A 86 19.62 -9.52 -0.32
N GLY A 87 18.93 -8.50 0.19
CA GLY A 87 18.46 -7.35 -0.60
C GLY A 87 19.58 -6.43 -1.07
N GLU A 88 20.60 -6.23 -0.23
CA GLU A 88 21.78 -5.42 -0.56
C GLU A 88 22.57 -6.00 -1.73
N PHE A 89 22.62 -7.33 -1.90
CA PHE A 89 23.22 -7.94 -3.08
C PHE A 89 22.62 -7.39 -4.38
N PHE A 90 21.29 -7.30 -4.46
CA PHE A 90 20.63 -6.72 -5.64
C PHE A 90 20.90 -5.22 -5.77
N ARG A 91 20.79 -4.47 -4.67
CA ARG A 91 21.07 -3.02 -4.63
C ARG A 91 22.47 -2.70 -5.15
N ASP A 92 23.48 -3.43 -4.67
CA ASP A 92 24.89 -3.16 -4.98
C ASP A 92 25.30 -3.73 -6.36
N SER A 93 24.47 -4.60 -6.95
CA SER A 93 24.62 -5.11 -8.31
C SER A 93 23.92 -4.26 -9.38
N GLY A 94 23.42 -3.07 -9.00
CA GLY A 94 22.69 -2.17 -9.91
C GLY A 94 21.26 -2.61 -10.21
N LEU A 95 20.71 -3.53 -9.41
CA LEU A 95 19.34 -4.04 -9.50
C LEU A 95 18.47 -3.46 -8.37
N HIS A 96 17.18 -3.75 -8.41
CA HIS A 96 16.21 -3.25 -7.44
C HIS A 96 15.63 -4.39 -6.61
N ALA A 97 15.52 -4.19 -5.30
CA ALA A 97 14.89 -5.13 -4.38
C ALA A 97 13.86 -4.46 -3.45
N LEU A 98 12.82 -5.22 -3.10
CA LEU A 98 11.82 -4.92 -2.10
C LEU A 98 11.97 -5.91 -0.94
N CYS A 99 12.16 -5.42 0.29
CA CYS A 99 12.26 -6.24 1.50
C CYS A 99 11.13 -5.92 2.48
N VAL A 100 10.30 -6.93 2.79
CA VAL A 100 9.20 -6.86 3.75
C VAL A 100 9.64 -7.50 5.07
N TYR A 101 9.43 -6.81 6.19
CA TYR A 101 9.72 -7.35 7.53
C TYR A 101 8.42 -7.59 8.31
N ASP A 102 7.99 -8.85 8.48
CA ASP A 102 6.71 -9.25 9.09
C ASP A 102 6.90 -10.12 10.36
N ASP A 103 7.06 -9.55 11.56
CA ASP A 103 7.05 -8.11 11.85
C ASP A 103 8.17 -7.68 12.81
N LEU A 104 8.52 -6.38 12.76
CA LEU A 104 9.58 -5.82 13.59
C LEU A 104 9.15 -5.67 15.06
N SER A 105 7.85 -5.69 15.36
CA SER A 105 7.36 -5.79 16.75
C SER A 105 7.86 -7.08 17.40
N LYS A 106 7.78 -8.22 16.71
CA LYS A 106 8.30 -9.51 17.19
C LYS A 106 9.83 -9.55 17.22
N GLN A 107 10.52 -8.89 16.29
CA GLN A 107 11.98 -8.74 16.37
C GLN A 107 12.41 -8.01 17.65
N ALA A 108 11.74 -6.89 17.99
CA ALA A 108 12.03 -6.14 19.21
C ALA A 108 11.79 -6.98 20.47
N VAL A 109 10.73 -7.80 20.49
CA VAL A 109 10.45 -8.73 21.60
C VAL A 109 11.55 -9.79 21.74
N ALA A 110 12.02 -10.37 20.62
CA ALA A 110 13.13 -11.31 20.62
C ALA A 110 14.44 -10.67 21.15
N TYR A 111 14.73 -9.43 20.74
CA TYR A 111 15.87 -8.68 21.24
C TYR A 111 15.77 -8.41 22.75
N ARG A 112 14.58 -8.01 23.22
CA ARG A 112 14.30 -7.82 24.64
C ARG A 112 14.57 -9.09 25.44
N GLN A 113 14.08 -10.24 24.98
CA GLN A 113 14.32 -11.53 25.63
C GLN A 113 15.83 -11.83 25.74
N MET A 114 16.57 -11.69 24.65
CA MET A 114 18.02 -11.91 24.66
C MET A 114 18.74 -10.99 25.63
N SER A 115 18.41 -9.70 25.60
CA SER A 115 19.06 -8.69 26.42
C SER A 115 18.82 -8.89 27.92
N LEU A 116 17.59 -9.26 28.31
CA LEU A 116 17.24 -9.57 29.69
C LEU A 116 17.97 -10.81 30.20
N LEU A 117 18.06 -11.87 29.38
CA LEU A 117 18.82 -13.08 29.74
C LEU A 117 20.32 -12.80 29.90
N LEU A 118 20.86 -11.87 29.13
CA LEU A 118 22.23 -11.36 29.26
C LEU A 118 22.40 -10.35 30.40
N ARG A 119 21.38 -10.12 31.22
CA ARG A 119 21.39 -9.19 32.38
C ARG A 119 21.75 -7.75 32.01
N ARG A 120 21.45 -7.33 30.78
CA ARG A 120 21.55 -5.92 30.40
C ARG A 120 20.41 -5.13 31.07
N PRO A 121 20.66 -3.93 31.62
CA PRO A 121 19.62 -3.12 32.25
C PRO A 121 18.46 -2.81 31.30
N PRO A 122 17.20 -3.05 31.71
CA PRO A 122 16.02 -2.67 30.92
C PRO A 122 15.69 -1.18 31.05
N GLY A 123 15.08 -0.62 30.02
CA GLY A 123 14.49 0.72 29.99
C GLY A 123 12.96 0.67 29.91
N ARG A 124 12.37 1.60 29.14
CA ARG A 124 10.91 1.72 28.96
C ARG A 124 10.31 0.42 28.39
N GLU A 125 9.18 -0.01 28.96
CA GLU A 125 8.48 -1.27 28.59
C GLU A 125 9.38 -2.52 28.61
N ALA A 126 10.40 -2.50 29.48
CA ALA A 126 11.44 -3.51 29.65
C ALA A 126 12.34 -3.75 28.42
N TYR A 127 12.26 -2.91 27.38
CA TYR A 127 13.17 -3.00 26.23
C TYR A 127 14.57 -2.50 26.59
N PRO A 128 15.62 -2.97 25.91
CA PRO A 128 16.98 -2.46 26.08
C PRO A 128 17.07 -1.00 25.64
N GLY A 129 17.98 -0.22 26.23
CA GLY A 129 18.15 1.21 25.91
C GLY A 129 18.51 1.48 24.43
N ASP A 130 19.05 0.49 23.73
CA ASP A 130 19.44 0.56 22.32
C ASP A 130 18.41 -0.10 21.36
N VAL A 131 17.16 -0.31 21.80
CA VAL A 131 16.13 -0.88 20.93
C VAL A 131 15.81 -0.01 19.70
N PHE A 132 16.02 1.30 19.79
CA PHE A 132 15.93 2.20 18.63
C PHE A 132 17.02 1.84 17.60
N TYR A 133 18.24 1.61 18.07
CA TYR A 133 19.41 1.37 17.23
C TYR A 133 19.29 0.10 16.39
N ILE A 134 18.65 -0.96 16.91
CA ILE A 134 18.48 -2.20 16.16
C ILE A 134 17.62 -2.02 14.91
N HIS A 135 16.60 -1.15 14.96
CA HIS A 135 15.73 -0.88 13.81
C HIS A 135 16.30 0.23 12.92
N SER A 136 16.95 1.26 13.49
CA SER A 136 17.52 2.34 12.68
C SER A 136 18.64 1.81 11.77
N ARG A 137 19.61 1.09 12.33
CA ARG A 137 20.71 0.51 11.53
C ARG A 137 20.24 -0.53 10.50
N LEU A 138 19.06 -1.12 10.71
CA LEU A 138 18.45 -2.05 9.77
C LEU A 138 17.79 -1.29 8.61
N LEU A 139 16.94 -0.31 8.93
CA LEU A 139 16.12 0.39 7.94
C LEU A 139 16.91 1.43 7.14
N GLU A 140 17.92 2.07 7.74
CA GLU A 140 18.84 2.99 7.05
C GLU A 140 19.68 2.31 5.96
N ARG A 141 19.72 0.97 5.91
CA ARG A 141 20.36 0.22 4.82
C ARG A 141 19.49 0.18 3.55
N ALA A 142 18.20 0.47 3.66
CA ALA A 142 17.32 0.58 2.50
C ALA A 142 17.51 1.95 1.84
N ALA A 143 18.19 1.98 0.69
CA ALA A 143 18.56 3.22 0.01
C ALA A 143 18.54 3.06 -1.51
N LYS A 144 18.48 4.20 -2.22
CA LYS A 144 18.75 4.31 -3.66
C LYS A 144 20.18 4.79 -3.86
N LEU A 145 21.00 3.99 -4.53
CA LEU A 145 22.39 4.36 -4.85
C LEU A 145 22.44 5.35 -6.02
N ASN A 146 23.52 6.13 -6.08
CA ASN A 146 23.79 7.05 -7.18
C ASN A 146 24.34 6.31 -8.42
N GLU A 147 24.66 7.04 -9.48
CA GLU A 147 25.21 6.50 -10.72
C GLU A 147 26.58 5.82 -10.51
N ASP A 148 27.45 6.42 -9.71
CA ASP A 148 28.80 5.89 -9.40
C ASP A 148 28.77 4.54 -8.68
N HIS A 149 27.68 4.24 -7.99
CA HIS A 149 27.45 2.98 -7.27
C HIS A 149 26.41 2.08 -7.98
N GLY A 150 26.26 2.21 -9.29
CA GLY A 150 25.46 1.28 -10.12
C GLY A 150 23.95 1.53 -10.10
N SER A 151 23.48 2.54 -9.37
CA SER A 151 22.07 2.95 -9.35
C SER A 151 21.03 1.92 -8.89
N GLY A 152 21.43 0.85 -8.21
CA GLY A 152 20.46 -0.08 -7.61
C GLY A 152 19.74 0.50 -6.40
N SER A 153 18.72 -0.20 -5.91
CA SER A 153 17.96 0.24 -4.74
C SER A 153 17.46 -0.91 -3.88
N LEU A 154 17.36 -0.66 -2.58
CA LEU A 154 16.62 -1.50 -1.64
C LEU A 154 15.47 -0.69 -1.04
N THR A 155 14.24 -1.12 -1.27
CA THR A 155 13.03 -0.56 -0.65
C THR A 155 12.62 -1.44 0.53
N ALA A 156 12.35 -0.85 1.69
CA ALA A 156 11.91 -1.58 2.87
C ALA A 156 10.44 -1.29 3.23
N LEU A 157 9.65 -2.34 3.48
CA LEU A 157 8.29 -2.26 4.01
C LEU A 157 8.23 -2.94 5.39
N PRO A 158 8.61 -2.23 6.48
CA PRO A 158 8.50 -2.76 7.81
C PRO A 158 7.05 -2.84 8.29
N ILE A 159 6.66 -3.99 8.81
CA ILE A 159 5.37 -4.19 9.49
C ILE A 159 5.57 -4.00 10.99
N ILE A 160 4.65 -3.24 11.58
CA ILE A 160 4.52 -3.01 13.02
C ILE A 160 3.09 -3.35 13.43
N GLU A 161 2.98 -4.25 14.40
CA GLU A 161 1.73 -4.56 15.09
C GLU A 161 1.56 -3.61 16.28
N THR A 162 0.46 -2.86 16.29
CA THR A 162 0.01 -2.06 17.43
C THR A 162 -0.90 -2.87 18.34
N GLN A 163 -1.10 -2.41 19.57
CA GLN A 163 -2.07 -2.96 20.50
C GLN A 163 -3.19 -1.93 20.71
N ALA A 164 -4.44 -2.33 20.48
CA ALA A 164 -5.62 -1.48 20.64
C ALA A 164 -5.55 -0.13 19.90
N GLY A 165 -4.93 -0.10 18.73
CA GLY A 165 -4.76 1.09 17.90
C GLY A 165 -3.75 2.11 18.43
N ASP A 166 -3.00 1.80 19.49
CA ASP A 166 -2.06 2.74 20.10
C ASP A 166 -0.78 2.88 19.26
N VAL A 167 -0.71 3.98 18.50
CA VAL A 167 0.47 4.39 17.73
C VAL A 167 1.51 5.14 18.57
N SER A 168 1.16 5.54 19.80
CA SER A 168 2.05 6.26 20.71
C SER A 168 2.91 5.34 21.58
N ALA A 169 2.67 4.04 21.49
CA ALA A 169 3.50 3.02 22.13
C ALA A 169 4.97 3.12 21.70
N TYR A 170 5.86 2.58 22.54
CA TYR A 170 7.30 2.85 22.41
C TYR A 170 7.90 2.38 21.08
N ILE A 171 7.64 1.14 20.66
CA ILE A 171 8.20 0.59 19.41
C ILE A 171 7.57 1.24 18.15
N PRO A 172 6.23 1.39 18.05
CA PRO A 172 5.61 2.14 16.96
C PRO A 172 6.19 3.54 16.76
N THR A 173 6.33 4.32 17.83
CA THR A 173 6.87 5.69 17.77
C THR A 173 8.30 5.70 17.23
N ASN A 174 9.15 4.77 17.69
CA ASN A 174 10.53 4.64 17.21
C ASN A 174 10.58 4.33 15.71
N VAL A 175 9.76 3.39 15.22
CA VAL A 175 9.80 3.01 13.80
C VAL A 175 9.23 4.12 12.92
N ILE A 176 8.18 4.83 13.37
CA ILE A 176 7.63 6.00 12.67
C ILE A 176 8.69 7.10 12.51
N SER A 177 9.53 7.33 13.52
CA SER A 177 10.58 8.35 13.40
C SER A 177 11.71 7.95 12.45
N ILE A 178 11.97 6.66 12.26
CA ILE A 178 12.97 6.13 11.32
C ILE A 178 12.45 6.15 9.88
N THR A 179 11.24 5.63 9.63
CA THR A 179 10.74 5.43 8.26
C THR A 179 10.32 6.71 7.55
N ASP A 180 10.43 6.75 6.22
CA ASP A 180 10.00 7.86 5.36
C ASP A 180 8.47 8.04 5.25
N GLY A 181 7.68 7.33 6.03
CA GLY A 181 6.23 7.42 6.01
C GLY A 181 5.58 6.19 6.64
N GLN A 182 4.27 6.24 6.75
CA GLN A 182 3.49 5.15 7.30
C GLN A 182 2.16 4.98 6.57
N ILE A 183 1.77 3.72 6.38
CA ILE A 183 0.41 3.30 6.06
C ILE A 183 -0.19 2.75 7.36
N PHE A 184 -1.17 3.46 7.91
CA PHE A 184 -1.86 3.07 9.13
C PHE A 184 -3.17 2.36 8.80
N LEU A 185 -3.29 1.12 9.27
CA LEU A 185 -4.47 0.28 9.06
C LEU A 185 -5.32 0.20 10.34
N GLU A 186 -6.61 0.51 10.22
CA GLU A 186 -7.55 0.57 11.34
C GLU A 186 -8.59 -0.55 11.31
N THR A 187 -8.78 -1.17 12.46
CA THR A 187 -9.78 -2.21 12.68
C THR A 187 -11.21 -1.72 12.43
N SER A 188 -11.52 -0.47 12.82
CA SER A 188 -12.84 0.13 12.63
C SER A 188 -13.21 0.29 11.15
N LEU A 189 -12.27 0.74 10.31
CA LEU A 189 -12.45 0.83 8.86
C LEU A 189 -12.64 -0.55 8.23
N PHE A 190 -11.85 -1.53 8.69
CA PHE A 190 -11.93 -2.91 8.21
C PHE A 190 -13.32 -3.53 8.43
N PHE A 191 -13.93 -3.31 9.61
CA PHE A 191 -15.28 -3.79 9.94
C PHE A 191 -16.39 -2.98 9.26
N LYS A 192 -16.16 -1.71 8.93
CA LYS A 192 -17.04 -0.90 8.07
C LYS A 192 -16.98 -1.29 6.58
N GLY A 193 -16.18 -2.30 6.22
CA GLY A 193 -16.04 -2.77 4.84
C GLY A 193 -15.18 -1.86 3.97
N ILE A 194 -14.33 -1.02 4.56
CA ILE A 194 -13.28 -0.27 3.85
C ILE A 194 -12.01 -1.12 3.87
N ARG A 195 -11.66 -1.69 2.71
CA ARG A 195 -10.53 -2.61 2.54
C ARG A 195 -9.82 -2.24 1.23
N PRO A 196 -8.50 -1.94 1.23
CA PRO A 196 -7.59 -1.93 2.38
C PRO A 196 -7.97 -0.86 3.42
N ALA A 197 -7.80 -1.19 4.70
CA ALA A 197 -8.35 -0.42 5.83
C ALA A 197 -7.49 0.81 6.21
N ILE A 198 -7.07 1.60 5.22
CA ILE A 198 -6.12 2.70 5.38
C ILE A 198 -6.80 3.92 6.00
N ASN A 199 -6.26 4.41 7.11
CA ASN A 199 -6.59 5.74 7.60
C ASN A 199 -5.80 6.78 6.81
N VAL A 200 -6.49 7.52 5.93
CA VAL A 200 -5.89 8.54 5.06
C VAL A 200 -5.29 9.72 5.83
N GLY A 201 -5.86 10.07 6.99
CA GLY A 201 -5.40 11.17 7.83
C GLY A 201 -4.11 10.85 8.59
N LEU A 202 -4.01 9.65 9.15
CA LEU A 202 -2.84 9.18 9.90
C LEU A 202 -1.71 8.63 9.01
N SER A 203 -2.03 8.30 7.75
CA SER A 203 -1.05 7.80 6.78
C SER A 203 -0.35 8.94 6.04
N VAL A 204 0.95 8.81 5.81
CA VAL A 204 1.75 9.81 5.10
C VAL A 204 2.94 9.15 4.39
N SER A 205 3.39 9.78 3.30
CA SER A 205 4.69 9.54 2.68
C SER A 205 5.43 10.87 2.67
N ARG A 206 6.65 10.90 3.22
CA ARG A 206 7.53 12.09 3.26
C ARG A 206 8.18 12.36 1.90
N VAL A 207 8.36 11.34 1.07
CA VAL A 207 8.79 11.49 -0.33
C VAL A 207 7.67 12.07 -1.20
N GLY A 208 6.42 11.68 -0.92
CA GLY A 208 5.23 12.26 -1.55
C GLY A 208 5.21 12.12 -3.07
N SER A 209 4.84 13.20 -3.78
CA SER A 209 4.62 13.17 -5.23
C SER A 209 5.88 12.91 -6.08
N ALA A 210 7.08 12.97 -5.48
CA ALA A 210 8.31 12.65 -6.18
C ALA A 210 8.42 11.16 -6.55
N ALA A 211 7.73 10.28 -5.81
CA ALA A 211 7.66 8.84 -6.10
C ALA A 211 6.53 8.47 -7.09
N GLN A 212 5.80 9.45 -7.63
CA GLN A 212 4.67 9.22 -8.53
C GLN A 212 5.04 9.56 -9.97
N ILE A 213 4.53 8.78 -10.93
CA ILE A 213 4.51 9.21 -12.33
C ILE A 213 3.66 10.48 -12.47
N LYS A 214 3.98 11.32 -13.46
CA LYS A 214 3.30 12.61 -13.66
C LYS A 214 1.79 12.46 -13.82
N ALA A 215 1.34 11.41 -14.52
CA ALA A 215 -0.09 11.10 -14.69
C ALA A 215 -0.80 10.88 -13.34
N MET A 216 -0.22 10.08 -12.44
CA MET A 216 -0.79 9.84 -11.11
C MET A 216 -0.83 11.13 -10.28
N LYS A 217 0.24 11.94 -10.33
CA LYS A 217 0.28 13.24 -9.66
C LYS A 217 -0.82 14.19 -10.15
N GLN A 218 -1.11 14.21 -11.46
CA GLN A 218 -2.15 15.05 -12.06
C GLN A 218 -3.57 14.69 -11.59
N VAL A 219 -3.82 13.42 -11.25
CA VAL A 219 -5.16 12.94 -10.89
C VAL A 219 -5.39 12.76 -9.40
N ALA A 220 -4.33 12.48 -8.63
CA ALA A 220 -4.43 12.14 -7.21
C ALA A 220 -4.08 13.30 -6.26
N GLY A 221 -3.59 14.43 -6.77
CA GLY A 221 -3.05 15.53 -5.96
C GLY A 221 -4.01 16.08 -4.89
N THR A 222 -5.32 16.11 -5.16
CA THR A 222 -6.34 16.66 -4.24
C THR A 222 -7.01 15.60 -3.36
N ILE A 223 -6.89 14.31 -3.70
CA ILE A 223 -7.65 13.22 -3.05
C ILE A 223 -7.40 13.18 -1.54
N LYS A 224 -6.15 13.30 -1.11
CA LYS A 224 -5.82 13.22 0.32
C LYS A 224 -6.52 14.34 1.11
N LEU A 225 -6.52 15.56 0.56
CA LEU A 225 -7.16 16.70 1.19
C LEU A 225 -8.69 16.55 1.19
N GLU A 226 -9.27 16.17 0.06
CA GLU A 226 -10.72 15.95 -0.08
C GLU A 226 -11.22 14.86 0.87
N LEU A 227 -10.49 13.74 1.00
CA LEU A 227 -10.86 12.66 1.93
C LEU A 227 -10.65 13.04 3.39
N ALA A 228 -9.66 13.89 3.70
CA ALA A 228 -9.49 14.42 5.06
C ALA A 228 -10.66 15.32 5.45
N GLN A 229 -11.02 16.26 4.57
CA GLN A 229 -12.19 17.14 4.76
C GLN A 229 -13.50 16.35 4.83
N TYR A 230 -13.64 15.33 3.97
CA TYR A 230 -14.78 14.41 4.02
C TYR A 230 -14.93 13.75 5.38
N ARG A 231 -13.85 13.18 5.95
CA ARG A 231 -13.92 12.50 7.25
C ARG A 231 -14.26 13.45 8.39
N GLU A 232 -13.71 14.66 8.36
CA GLU A 232 -14.03 15.69 9.34
C GLU A 232 -15.53 16.01 9.27
N MET A 233 -16.04 16.33 8.08
CA MET A 233 -17.45 16.68 7.86
C MET A 233 -18.42 15.50 8.05
N GLU A 234 -18.02 14.26 7.78
CA GLU A 234 -18.86 13.07 7.98
C GLU A 234 -19.22 12.92 9.46
N SER A 235 -18.30 13.25 10.38
CA SER A 235 -18.59 13.22 11.81
C SER A 235 -19.56 14.32 12.26
N PHE A 236 -19.44 15.53 11.69
CA PHE A 236 -20.35 16.65 11.97
C PHE A 236 -21.74 16.44 11.37
N ALA A 237 -21.81 15.88 10.17
CA ALA A 237 -23.06 15.63 9.44
C ALA A 237 -23.99 14.64 10.15
N GLN A 238 -23.48 13.79 11.04
CA GLN A 238 -24.32 12.88 11.85
C GLN A 238 -25.27 13.63 12.82
N PHE A 239 -24.97 14.89 13.13
CA PHE A 239 -25.71 15.69 14.10
C PHE A 239 -26.40 16.91 13.49
N ALA A 240 -26.21 17.19 12.20
CA ALA A 240 -26.76 18.35 11.52
C ALA A 240 -28.05 18.00 10.77
N SER A 241 -29.11 18.81 10.94
CA SER A 241 -30.38 18.64 10.22
C SER A 241 -30.34 19.25 8.82
N ASP A 242 -29.66 20.38 8.65
CA ASP A 242 -29.52 21.09 7.38
C ASP A 242 -28.04 21.32 7.08
N LEU A 243 -27.61 20.86 5.91
CA LEU A 243 -26.27 21.05 5.37
C LEU A 243 -26.36 21.95 4.15
N ASP A 244 -25.46 22.93 4.04
CA ASP A 244 -25.37 23.78 2.86
C ASP A 244 -24.95 22.95 1.63
N ALA A 245 -25.25 23.47 0.43
CA ALA A 245 -25.02 22.75 -0.82
C ALA A 245 -23.54 22.39 -1.06
N SER A 246 -22.60 23.16 -0.53
CA SER A 246 -21.17 22.87 -0.70
C SER A 246 -20.75 21.67 0.17
N THR A 247 -21.23 21.61 1.40
CA THR A 247 -21.02 20.47 2.31
C THR A 247 -21.68 19.20 1.78
N GLN A 248 -22.90 19.30 1.24
CA GLN A 248 -23.57 18.15 0.61
C GLN A 248 -22.76 17.57 -0.55
N ARG A 249 -22.20 18.42 -1.42
CA ARG A 249 -21.34 17.98 -2.54
C ARG A 249 -20.05 17.34 -2.05
N LEU A 250 -19.42 17.90 -1.02
CA LEU A 250 -18.22 17.33 -0.40
C LEU A 250 -18.49 15.93 0.14
N LEU A 251 -19.58 15.75 0.90
CA LEU A 251 -19.98 14.45 1.45
C LEU A 251 -20.30 13.44 0.35
N ALA A 252 -21.06 13.87 -0.66
CA ALA A 252 -21.43 13.05 -1.80
C ALA A 252 -20.20 12.56 -2.60
N ARG A 253 -19.21 13.43 -2.80
CA ARG A 253 -17.96 13.07 -3.49
C ARG A 253 -17.08 12.18 -2.62
N GLY A 254 -16.88 12.54 -1.35
CA GLY A 254 -16.04 11.78 -0.43
C GLY A 254 -16.55 10.36 -0.18
N ALA A 255 -17.88 10.16 -0.13
CA ALA A 255 -18.48 8.84 -0.05
C ALA A 255 -18.15 7.97 -1.29
N ARG A 256 -18.20 8.56 -2.49
CA ARG A 256 -17.87 7.86 -3.75
C ARG A 256 -16.39 7.54 -3.85
N LEU A 257 -15.52 8.50 -3.54
CA LEU A 257 -14.07 8.27 -3.49
C LEU A 257 -13.72 7.18 -2.47
N THR A 258 -14.41 7.14 -1.32
CA THR A 258 -14.21 6.08 -0.32
C THR A 258 -14.59 4.70 -0.84
N GLN A 259 -15.64 4.59 -1.67
CA GLN A 259 -15.98 3.31 -2.33
C GLN A 259 -14.98 2.94 -3.42
N LEU A 260 -14.58 3.93 -4.24
CA LEU A 260 -13.64 3.77 -5.35
C LEU A 260 -12.26 3.28 -4.89
N LEU A 261 -11.85 3.61 -3.67
CA LEU A 261 -10.57 3.18 -3.09
C LEU A 261 -10.64 1.83 -2.39
N LYS A 262 -11.79 1.14 -2.43
CA LYS A 262 -11.89 -0.24 -1.96
C LYS A 262 -11.34 -1.18 -3.01
N GLN A 263 -10.51 -2.11 -2.58
CA GLN A 263 -9.87 -3.06 -3.47
C GLN A 263 -9.86 -4.45 -2.83
N PRO A 264 -10.26 -5.51 -3.57
CA PRO A 264 -10.11 -6.88 -3.09
C PRO A 264 -8.63 -7.26 -3.02
N GLN A 265 -8.31 -8.16 -2.09
CA GLN A 265 -6.98 -8.73 -1.94
C GLN A 265 -6.58 -9.53 -3.18
N TYR A 266 -5.28 -9.60 -3.48
CA TYR A 266 -4.69 -10.35 -4.60
C TYR A 266 -5.12 -9.87 -5.98
N SER A 267 -5.64 -8.64 -6.08
CA SER A 267 -6.05 -8.03 -7.34
C SER A 267 -5.36 -6.68 -7.54
N PRO A 268 -4.02 -6.63 -7.59
CA PRO A 268 -3.30 -5.38 -7.86
C PRO A 268 -3.69 -4.82 -9.24
N LEU A 269 -3.83 -3.50 -9.33
CA LEU A 269 -4.16 -2.80 -10.58
C LEU A 269 -2.89 -2.20 -11.20
N ALA A 270 -2.79 -2.21 -12.53
CA ALA A 270 -1.71 -1.53 -13.22
C ALA A 270 -1.84 0.00 -13.03
N VAL A 271 -0.72 0.73 -13.08
CA VAL A 271 -0.72 2.18 -12.78
C VAL A 271 -1.59 2.98 -13.75
N GLU A 272 -1.60 2.61 -15.03
CA GLU A 272 -2.43 3.22 -16.06
C GLU A 272 -3.93 3.03 -15.81
N GLU A 273 -4.32 1.88 -15.25
CA GLU A 273 -5.70 1.59 -14.85
C GLU A 273 -6.10 2.41 -13.64
N GLN A 274 -5.23 2.46 -12.62
CA GLN A 274 -5.43 3.29 -11.43
C GLN A 274 -5.61 4.77 -11.81
N VAL A 275 -4.79 5.29 -12.74
CA VAL A 275 -4.91 6.67 -13.23
C VAL A 275 -6.29 6.91 -13.83
N ALA A 276 -6.78 6.02 -14.69
CA ALA A 276 -8.10 6.18 -15.32
C ALA A 276 -9.26 6.11 -14.31
N VAL A 277 -9.20 5.16 -13.37
CA VAL A 277 -10.21 5.00 -12.31
C VAL A 277 -10.23 6.24 -11.40
N ILE A 278 -9.06 6.67 -10.94
CA ILE A 278 -8.92 7.86 -10.09
C ILE A 278 -9.37 9.12 -10.82
N TYR A 279 -9.03 9.26 -12.10
CA TYR A 279 -9.49 10.37 -12.93
C TYR A 279 -11.02 10.45 -12.98
N ALA A 280 -11.71 9.32 -13.12
CA ALA A 280 -13.17 9.27 -13.11
C ALA A 280 -13.75 9.80 -11.78
N GLY A 281 -13.12 9.45 -10.66
CA GLY A 281 -13.54 9.91 -9.33
C GLY A 281 -13.26 11.39 -9.06
N THR A 282 -12.07 11.89 -9.40
CA THR A 282 -11.68 13.27 -9.08
C THR A 282 -12.26 14.31 -10.03
N ARG A 283 -12.63 13.90 -11.25
CA ARG A 283 -13.23 14.79 -12.26
C ARG A 283 -14.76 14.76 -12.30
N GLY A 284 -15.39 14.07 -11.35
CA GLY A 284 -16.84 14.12 -11.16
C GLY A 284 -17.66 13.22 -12.09
N PHE A 285 -17.04 12.29 -12.83
CA PHE A 285 -17.78 11.31 -13.64
C PHE A 285 -18.64 10.39 -12.77
N LEU A 286 -18.23 10.18 -11.51
CA LEU A 286 -18.99 9.39 -10.54
C LEU A 286 -20.13 10.17 -9.87
N ASP A 287 -20.27 11.48 -10.07
CA ASP A 287 -21.20 12.32 -9.29
C ASP A 287 -22.67 11.87 -9.44
N ASN A 288 -23.05 11.30 -10.58
CA ASN A 288 -24.40 10.76 -10.86
C ASN A 288 -24.53 9.25 -10.62
N VAL A 289 -23.47 8.57 -10.15
CA VAL A 289 -23.50 7.14 -9.84
C VAL A 289 -23.92 6.96 -8.38
N ASP A 290 -24.87 6.07 -8.10
CA ASP A 290 -25.24 5.71 -6.73
C ASP A 290 -24.01 5.16 -5.97
N VAL A 291 -23.84 5.58 -4.71
CA VAL A 291 -22.68 5.19 -3.88
C VAL A 291 -22.50 3.67 -3.81
N ASN A 292 -23.60 2.92 -3.67
CA ASN A 292 -23.57 1.45 -3.58
C ASN A 292 -23.20 0.75 -4.90
N LYS A 293 -23.18 1.48 -6.02
CA LYS A 293 -22.86 0.95 -7.35
C LYS A 293 -21.47 1.38 -7.84
N VAL A 294 -20.71 2.13 -7.06
CA VAL A 294 -19.37 2.61 -7.45
C VAL A 294 -18.41 1.45 -7.73
N ASN A 295 -18.40 0.40 -6.90
CA ASN A 295 -17.52 -0.76 -7.14
C ASN A 295 -17.91 -1.53 -8.41
N ALA A 296 -19.21 -1.59 -8.73
CA ALA A 296 -19.70 -2.19 -9.96
C ALA A 296 -19.35 -1.33 -11.19
N TYR A 297 -19.40 0.01 -11.04
CA TYR A 297 -18.93 0.96 -12.05
C TYR A 297 -17.45 0.76 -12.33
N GLU A 298 -16.61 0.68 -11.29
CA GLU A 298 -15.17 0.48 -11.42
C GLU A 298 -14.85 -0.84 -12.14
N ALA A 299 -15.46 -1.95 -11.71
CA ALA A 299 -15.24 -3.26 -12.34
C ALA A 299 -15.63 -3.26 -13.82
N ALA A 300 -16.78 -2.64 -14.17
CA ALA A 300 -17.22 -2.52 -15.55
C ALA A 300 -16.33 -1.57 -16.36
N LEU A 301 -15.86 -0.48 -15.75
CA LEU A 301 -14.95 0.49 -16.39
C LEU A 301 -13.61 -0.17 -16.71
N LEU A 302 -13.04 -0.90 -15.76
CA LEU A 302 -11.79 -1.64 -15.96
C LEU A 302 -11.95 -2.68 -17.07
N MET A 303 -13.08 -3.39 -17.13
CA MET A 303 -13.37 -4.34 -18.19
C MET A 303 -13.40 -3.66 -19.57
N ASP A 304 -14.08 -2.51 -19.70
CA ASP A 304 -14.19 -1.79 -20.97
C ASP A 304 -12.88 -1.09 -21.36
N LEU A 305 -12.13 -0.55 -20.39
CA LEU A 305 -10.78 -0.02 -20.63
C LEU A 305 -9.84 -1.10 -21.16
N ARG A 306 -9.90 -2.32 -20.60
CA ARG A 306 -9.11 -3.47 -21.06
C ARG A 306 -9.56 -3.98 -22.41
N ALA A 307 -10.83 -3.85 -22.78
CA ALA A 307 -11.35 -4.34 -24.06
C ALA A 307 -11.17 -3.31 -25.18
N SER A 308 -11.69 -2.11 -24.96
CA SER A 308 -11.88 -1.04 -25.96
C SER A 308 -10.92 0.13 -25.74
N GLY A 309 -10.50 0.38 -24.50
CA GLY A 309 -9.64 1.51 -24.09
C GLY A 309 -8.13 1.24 -24.12
N LYS A 310 -7.67 0.13 -24.73
CA LYS A 310 -6.25 -0.30 -24.68
C LYS A 310 -5.27 0.78 -25.15
N GLY A 311 -5.62 1.54 -26.20
CA GLY A 311 -4.79 2.62 -26.71
C GLY A 311 -4.56 3.73 -25.69
N ILE A 312 -5.57 4.07 -24.90
CA ILE A 312 -5.48 5.07 -23.82
C ILE A 312 -4.56 4.56 -22.71
N LEU A 313 -4.75 3.32 -22.27
CA LEU A 313 -3.92 2.69 -21.24
C LEU A 313 -2.45 2.62 -21.66
N GLN A 314 -2.18 2.21 -22.91
CA GLN A 314 -0.82 2.17 -23.46
C GLN A 314 -0.19 3.57 -23.51
N ALA A 315 -0.93 4.57 -23.98
CA ALA A 315 -0.44 5.94 -24.06
C ALA A 315 -0.08 6.51 -22.67
N ILE A 316 -0.88 6.21 -21.63
CA ILE A 316 -0.59 6.58 -20.24
C ILE A 316 0.69 5.88 -19.75
N ARG A 317 0.83 4.57 -20.00
CA ARG A 317 1.99 3.78 -19.57
C ARG A 317 3.30 4.27 -20.19
N GLU A 318 3.28 4.59 -21.49
CA GLU A 318 4.47 5.04 -22.23
C GLU A 318 4.85 6.48 -21.90
N LYS A 319 3.89 7.42 -21.96
CA LYS A 319 4.17 8.84 -21.70
C LYS A 319 4.34 9.18 -20.23
N LYS A 320 3.79 8.34 -19.33
CA LYS A 320 3.78 8.55 -17.87
C LYS A 320 3.14 9.88 -17.44
N ALA A 321 2.40 10.54 -18.33
CA ALA A 321 1.78 11.86 -18.17
C ALA A 321 0.46 11.92 -18.95
N LEU A 322 -0.51 12.67 -18.44
CA LEU A 322 -1.72 13.03 -19.17
C LEU A 322 -1.45 14.35 -19.91
N ASP A 323 -1.18 14.25 -21.21
CA ASP A 323 -1.19 15.42 -22.08
C ASP A 323 -2.61 15.71 -22.58
N GLU A 324 -2.80 16.83 -23.27
CA GLU A 324 -4.12 17.28 -23.71
C GLU A 324 -4.81 16.22 -24.58
N LYS A 325 -4.07 15.55 -25.47
CA LYS A 325 -4.63 14.53 -26.36
C LYS A 325 -5.14 13.32 -25.56
N ILE A 326 -4.31 12.76 -24.68
CA ILE A 326 -4.70 11.61 -23.84
C ILE A 326 -5.87 11.99 -22.94
N GLU A 327 -5.84 13.20 -22.37
CA GLU A 327 -6.91 13.66 -21.50
C GLU A 327 -8.24 13.82 -22.26
N THR A 328 -8.23 14.34 -23.50
CA THR A 328 -9.43 14.43 -24.33
C THR A 328 -9.99 13.05 -24.68
N GLU A 329 -9.13 12.11 -25.06
CA GLU A 329 -9.53 10.72 -25.36
C GLU A 329 -10.11 10.02 -24.12
N LEU A 330 -9.46 10.17 -22.96
CA LEU A 330 -9.93 9.61 -21.69
C LEU A 330 -11.26 10.21 -21.25
N LYS A 331 -11.44 11.54 -21.36
CA LYS A 331 -12.72 12.22 -21.07
C LYS A 331 -13.84 11.67 -21.96
N ALA A 332 -13.62 11.63 -23.27
CA ALA A 332 -14.62 11.14 -24.22
C ALA A 332 -15.01 9.69 -23.94
N PHE A 333 -14.03 8.84 -23.61
CA PHE A 333 -14.26 7.46 -23.21
C PHE A 333 -15.10 7.37 -21.94
N LEU A 334 -14.73 8.10 -20.88
CA LEU A 334 -15.44 8.10 -19.61
C LEU A 334 -16.85 8.68 -19.72
N ASP A 335 -17.06 9.71 -20.53
CA ASP A 335 -18.38 10.29 -20.80
C ASP A 335 -19.31 9.28 -21.46
N ALA A 336 -18.83 8.60 -22.51
CA ALA A 336 -19.60 7.57 -23.21
C ALA A 336 -19.93 6.40 -22.27
N PHE A 337 -18.92 5.91 -21.54
CA PHE A 337 -19.08 4.81 -20.59
C PHE A 337 -20.08 5.17 -19.48
N THR A 338 -19.90 6.32 -18.82
CA THR A 338 -20.74 6.75 -17.69
C THR A 338 -22.20 6.91 -18.11
N LYS A 339 -22.45 7.52 -19.27
CA LYS A 339 -23.80 7.66 -19.82
C LYS A 339 -24.45 6.30 -20.07
N GLY A 340 -23.71 5.36 -20.66
CA GLY A 340 -24.19 3.99 -20.86
C GLY A 340 -24.48 3.27 -19.55
N PHE A 341 -23.60 3.40 -18.55
CA PHE A 341 -23.76 2.76 -17.25
C PHE A 341 -24.97 3.30 -16.47
N VAL A 342 -25.12 4.62 -16.39
CA VAL A 342 -26.25 5.28 -15.70
C VAL A 342 -27.57 5.01 -16.44
N GLY A 343 -27.57 5.05 -17.77
CA GLY A 343 -28.75 4.70 -18.58
C GLY A 343 -29.25 3.28 -18.31
N ASN A 344 -28.34 2.30 -18.23
CA ASN A 344 -28.67 0.91 -17.90
C ASN A 344 -29.17 0.73 -16.47
N GLN A 345 -28.76 1.59 -15.52
CA GLN A 345 -29.31 1.57 -14.17
C GLN A 345 -30.75 2.05 -14.11
N ALA A 346 -31.07 3.12 -14.84
CA ALA A 346 -32.42 3.66 -14.88
C ALA A 346 -33.41 2.64 -15.47
N GLN A 347 -32.99 1.89 -16.51
CA GLN A 347 -33.82 0.85 -17.13
C GLN A 347 -34.04 -0.39 -16.23
N LYS A 348 -33.09 -0.72 -15.34
CA LYS A 348 -33.25 -1.83 -14.39
C LYS A 348 -34.06 -1.46 -13.14
N ALA A 349 -34.24 -0.16 -12.88
CA ALA A 349 -34.99 0.35 -11.74
C ALA A 349 -36.46 0.66 -12.07
N ALA A 350 -36.81 0.78 -13.35
CA ALA A 350 -38.17 0.95 -13.87
C ALA A 350 -38.85 -0.41 -14.11
#